data_AF-A0A378LAR5-F1
#
_entry.id   AF-A0A378LAR5-F1
#
_cell.length_a   1.000
_cell.length_b   1.000
_cell.length_c   1.000
_cell.angle_alpha   90.00
_cell.angle_beta   90.00
_cell.angle_gamma   90.00
#
_symmetry.space_group_name_H-M   'P 1'
#
loop_
_entity.id
_entity.type
_entity.pdbx_description
1 polymer ?
#
loop_
_entity_poly.entity_id
_entity_poly.type
_entity_poly.pdbx_seq_one_letter_code
_entity_poly.pdbx_strand_id
1 'polypeptide(L)'
;MIRISKILCVLAIAFYCFLVVLGNVTDYKTNYTLVERTLMMNDLIADSAIGYRAISNPILHQIAYLIIIGLEMLTTVLCVVGAWKLFKVRHASALIFNSTKSWAVAGLTLGFLTWQVTFMSIAGEWFGIWMSSSLRGALIPAFHIFITFLVLLIYLIIKDE
;
A
#
# COMPACT_ATOMS: atom_id res chain seq x y z
N MET A 1 13.14 11.41 22.51
CA MET A 1 12.07 12.00 21.70
C MET A 1 12.03 11.46 20.26
N ILE A 2 13.13 11.54 19.49
CA ILE A 2 13.16 11.08 18.07
C ILE A 2 12.77 9.60 17.89
N ARG A 3 13.27 8.70 18.75
CA ARG A 3 12.92 7.26 18.68
C ARG A 3 11.42 7.01 18.85
N ILE A 4 10.78 7.72 19.80
CA ILE A 4 9.33 7.66 20.00
C ILE A 4 8.60 8.22 18.78
N SER A 5 9.06 9.35 18.22
CA SER A 5 8.50 9.91 16.99
C SER A 5 8.49 8.89 15.85
N LYS A 6 9.63 8.22 15.57
CA LYS A 6 9.71 7.15 14.56
C LYS A 6 8.70 6.02 14.81
N ILE A 7 8.59 5.55 16.06
CA ILE A 7 7.63 4.50 16.44
C ILE A 7 6.19 4.96 16.18
N LEU A 8 5.82 6.17 16.60
CA LEU A 8 4.48 6.71 16.41
C LEU A 8 4.14 6.89 14.93
N CYS A 9 5.10 7.34 14.10
CA CYS A 9 4.89 7.44 12.67
C CYS A 9 4.65 6.06 12.02
N VAL A 10 5.41 5.03 12.41
CA VAL A 10 5.17 3.66 11.92
C VAL A 10 3.80 3.13 12.38
N LEU A 11 3.39 3.42 13.62
CA LEU A 11 2.06 3.06 14.11
C LEU A 11 0.94 3.79 13.37
N ALA A 12 1.12 5.06 13.01
CA ALA A 12 0.14 5.81 12.23
C ALA A 12 -0.08 5.18 10.84
N ILE A 13 1.00 4.76 10.17
CA ILE A 13 0.89 4.01 8.90
C ILE A 13 0.24 2.65 9.11
N ALA A 14 0.61 1.91 10.17
CA ALA A 14 -0.04 0.64 10.47
C ALA A 14 -1.54 0.80 10.70
N PHE A 15 -1.96 1.84 11.43
CA PHE A 15 -3.36 2.15 11.67
C PHE A 15 -4.09 2.52 10.39
N TYR A 16 -3.48 3.34 9.53
CA TYR A 16 -4.03 3.66 8.22
C TYR A 16 -4.27 2.39 7.38
N CYS A 17 -3.26 1.52 7.24
CA CYS A 17 -3.40 0.27 6.48
C CYS A 17 -4.44 -0.67 7.08
N PHE A 18 -4.52 -0.73 8.42
CA PHE A 18 -5.57 -1.49 9.09
C PHE A 18 -6.96 -1.00 8.70
N LEU A 19 -7.20 0.31 8.64
CA LEU A 19 -8.48 0.87 8.19
C LEU A 19 -8.75 0.57 6.71
N VAL A 20 -7.73 0.57 5.85
CA VAL A 20 -7.87 0.16 4.45
C VAL A 20 -8.30 -1.30 4.34
N VAL A 21 -7.62 -2.21 5.05
CA VAL A 21 -7.98 -3.63 5.10
C VAL A 21 -9.39 -3.82 5.64
N LEU A 22 -9.73 -3.13 6.73
CA LEU A 22 -11.06 -3.18 7.32
C LEU A 22 -12.12 -2.76 6.30
N GLY A 23 -11.93 -1.64 5.61
CA GLY A 23 -12.83 -1.15 4.56
C GLY A 23 -12.97 -2.13 3.40
N ASN A 24 -11.86 -2.73 2.94
CA ASN A 24 -11.88 -3.74 1.89
C ASN A 24 -12.59 -5.04 2.31
N VAL A 25 -12.57 -5.39 3.59
CA VAL A 25 -13.25 -6.60 4.08
C VAL A 25 -14.73 -6.33 4.39
N THR A 26 -15.07 -5.18 4.98
CA THR A 26 -16.44 -4.87 5.43
C THR A 26 -17.31 -4.26 4.33
N ASP A 27 -16.74 -3.44 3.45
CA ASP A 27 -17.39 -2.90 2.26
C ASP A 27 -16.83 -3.57 0.99
N TYR A 28 -16.86 -4.91 1.02
CA TYR A 28 -16.22 -5.77 0.02
C TYR A 28 -16.70 -5.50 -1.39
N LYS A 29 -18.02 -5.44 -1.59
CA LYS A 29 -18.64 -5.33 -2.92
C LYS A 29 -18.26 -4.03 -3.63
N THR A 30 -18.26 -2.91 -2.90
CA THR A 30 -17.95 -1.59 -3.44
C THR A 30 -16.51 -1.55 -3.97
N ASN A 31 -15.56 -2.00 -3.15
CA ASN A 31 -14.15 -2.01 -3.50
C ASN A 31 -13.80 -3.07 -4.54
N TYR A 32 -14.39 -4.27 -4.47
CA TYR A 32 -14.26 -5.31 -5.49
C TYR A 32 -14.69 -4.80 -6.88
N THR A 33 -15.81 -4.08 -6.95
CA THR A 33 -16.34 -3.54 -8.22
C THR A 33 -15.35 -2.58 -8.89
N LEU A 34 -14.54 -1.84 -8.10
CA LEU A 34 -13.48 -1.00 -8.67
C LEU A 34 -12.40 -1.85 -9.34
N VAL A 35 -11.95 -2.92 -8.69
CA VAL A 35 -10.95 -3.85 -9.24
C VAL A 35 -11.48 -4.57 -10.47
N GLU A 36 -12.70 -5.09 -10.43
CA GLU A 36 -13.36 -5.69 -11.59
C GLU A 36 -13.37 -4.72 -12.78
N ARG A 37 -13.83 -3.48 -12.57
CA ARG A 37 -13.91 -2.47 -13.64
C ARG A 37 -12.54 -2.08 -14.18
N THR A 38 -11.52 -2.02 -13.34
CA THR A 38 -10.12 -1.81 -13.76
C THR A 38 -9.67 -2.94 -14.68
N LEU A 39 -9.84 -4.19 -14.25
CA LEU A 39 -9.37 -5.37 -15.00
C LEU A 39 -10.15 -5.57 -16.30
N MET A 40 -11.44 -5.24 -16.32
CA MET A 40 -12.29 -5.28 -17.52
C MET A 40 -11.94 -4.21 -18.55
N MET A 41 -11.36 -3.07 -18.13
CA MET A 41 -11.00 -1.95 -19.00
C MET A 41 -12.17 -1.43 -19.87
N ASN A 42 -13.41 -1.43 -19.34
CA ASN A 42 -14.61 -1.04 -20.10
C ASN A 42 -14.82 0.48 -20.26
N ASP A 43 -13.99 1.30 -19.61
CA ASP A 43 -14.08 2.78 -19.60
C ASP A 43 -12.74 3.38 -20.05
N LEU A 44 -12.31 3.04 -21.28
CA LEU A 44 -11.14 3.65 -21.92
C LEU A 44 -11.57 4.80 -22.83
N ILE A 45 -10.64 5.71 -23.13
CA ILE A 45 -10.82 6.71 -24.19
C ILE A 45 -11.04 5.99 -25.53
N ALA A 46 -11.91 6.56 -26.37
CA ALA A 46 -12.18 6.03 -27.72
C ALA A 46 -10.87 5.83 -28.52
N ASP A 47 -10.83 4.79 -29.34
CA ASP A 47 -9.69 4.39 -30.17
C ASP A 47 -8.42 3.95 -29.42
N SER A 48 -8.50 3.74 -28.10
CA SER A 48 -7.39 3.20 -27.33
C SER A 48 -7.04 1.75 -27.72
N ALA A 49 -5.80 1.53 -28.12
CA ALA A 49 -5.32 0.22 -28.56
C ALA A 49 -4.94 -0.74 -27.41
N ILE A 50 -5.02 -0.33 -26.14
CA ILE A 50 -4.60 -1.18 -25.00
C ILE A 50 -5.68 -2.12 -24.46
N GLY A 51 -6.88 -2.12 -25.05
CA GLY A 51 -8.00 -2.97 -24.63
C GLY A 51 -7.72 -4.48 -24.67
N TYR A 52 -6.70 -4.92 -25.43
CA TYR A 52 -6.27 -6.33 -25.46
C TYR A 52 -5.77 -6.86 -24.11
N ARG A 53 -5.45 -5.97 -23.16
CA ARG A 53 -4.99 -6.33 -21.81
C ARG A 53 -6.13 -6.67 -20.86
N ALA A 54 -7.37 -6.46 -21.28
CA ALA A 54 -8.55 -6.70 -20.46
C ALA A 54 -8.63 -8.15 -20.01
N ILE A 55 -8.97 -8.33 -18.74
CA ILE A 55 -9.21 -9.63 -18.12
C ILE A 55 -10.71 -9.69 -17.83
N SER A 56 -11.42 -10.63 -18.44
CA SER A 56 -12.87 -10.80 -18.26
C SER A 56 -13.28 -11.95 -17.34
N ASN A 57 -12.31 -12.73 -16.85
CA ASN A 57 -12.57 -13.87 -15.98
C ASN A 57 -12.84 -13.41 -14.54
N PRO A 58 -14.06 -13.60 -13.99
CA PRO A 58 -14.41 -13.16 -12.64
C PRO A 58 -13.57 -13.81 -11.53
N ILE A 59 -13.07 -15.04 -11.75
CA ILE A 59 -12.20 -15.72 -10.79
C ILE A 59 -10.87 -14.97 -10.67
N LEU A 60 -10.34 -14.46 -11.79
CA LEU A 60 -9.10 -13.68 -11.77
C LEU A 60 -9.30 -12.32 -11.10
N HIS A 61 -10.49 -11.71 -11.24
CA HIS A 61 -10.82 -10.49 -10.50
C HIS A 61 -10.83 -10.73 -8.99
N GLN A 62 -11.48 -11.80 -8.57
CA GLN A 62 -11.55 -12.21 -7.16
C GLN A 62 -10.15 -12.47 -6.59
N ILE A 63 -9.31 -13.20 -7.33
CA ILE A 63 -7.92 -13.49 -6.92
C ILE A 63 -7.12 -12.19 -6.81
N ALA A 64 -7.19 -11.31 -7.81
CA ALA A 64 -6.49 -10.03 -7.79
C ALA A 64 -6.89 -9.18 -6.59
N TYR A 65 -8.19 -9.10 -6.29
CA TYR A 65 -8.68 -8.35 -5.16
C TYR A 65 -8.23 -8.93 -3.81
N LEU A 66 -8.26 -10.26 -3.66
CA LEU A 66 -7.74 -10.93 -2.45
C LEU A 66 -6.22 -10.73 -2.27
N ILE A 67 -5.46 -10.68 -3.36
CA ILE A 67 -4.01 -10.35 -3.31
C ILE A 67 -3.81 -8.94 -2.77
N ILE A 68 -4.59 -7.95 -3.23
CA ILE A 68 -4.51 -6.56 -2.74
C ILE A 68 -4.74 -6.52 -1.23
N ILE A 69 -5.84 -7.12 -0.75
CA ILE A 69 -6.17 -7.18 0.69
C ILE A 69 -5.05 -7.88 1.47
N GLY A 70 -4.51 -8.97 0.94
CA GLY A 70 -3.42 -9.71 1.55
C GLY A 70 -2.14 -8.87 1.72
N LEU A 71 -1.78 -8.09 0.71
CA LEU A 71 -0.62 -7.19 0.74
C LEU A 71 -0.80 -6.04 1.74
N GLU A 72 -1.99 -5.44 1.79
CA GLU A 72 -2.35 -4.40 2.75
C GLU A 72 -2.32 -4.93 4.19
N MET A 73 -2.85 -6.15 4.41
CA MET A 73 -2.84 -6.82 5.69
C MET A 73 -1.42 -7.18 6.14
N LEU A 74 -0.60 -7.72 5.24
CA LEU A 74 0.80 -8.04 5.54
C LEU A 74 1.60 -6.77 5.88
N THR A 75 1.38 -5.69 5.14
CA THR A 75 1.95 -4.37 5.43
C THR A 75 1.59 -3.91 6.84
N THR A 76 0.30 -3.99 7.20
CA THR A 76 -0.21 -3.67 8.53
C THR A 76 0.52 -4.46 9.61
N VAL A 77 0.57 -5.79 9.48
CA VAL A 77 1.20 -6.69 10.46
C VAL A 77 2.69 -6.38 10.62
N LEU A 78 3.43 -6.22 9.52
CA LEU A 78 4.86 -5.92 9.56
C LEU A 78 5.14 -4.58 10.25
N CYS A 79 4.35 -3.54 9.96
CA CYS A 79 4.49 -2.24 10.61
C CYS A 79 4.15 -2.31 12.11
N VAL A 80 3.08 -3.02 12.51
CA VAL A 80 2.76 -3.23 13.95
C VAL A 80 3.89 -3.97 14.66
N VAL A 81 4.37 -5.07 14.10
CA VAL A 81 5.48 -5.85 14.67
C VAL A 81 6.76 -5.01 14.76
N GLY A 82 7.05 -4.23 13.73
CA GLY A 82 8.19 -3.32 13.69
C GLY A 82 8.11 -2.24 14.77
N ALA A 83 6.97 -1.55 14.87
CA ALA A 83 6.74 -0.55 15.91
C ALA A 83 6.84 -1.14 17.32
N TRP A 84 6.24 -2.32 17.54
CA TRP A 84 6.30 -3.02 18.82
C TRP A 84 7.73 -3.39 19.22
N LYS A 85 8.51 -3.96 18.29
CA LYS A 85 9.92 -4.29 18.52
C LYS A 85 10.75 -3.05 18.85
N LEU A 86 10.58 -1.97 18.07
CA LEU A 86 11.26 -0.69 18.32
C LEU A 86 10.88 -0.10 19.69
N PHE A 87 9.61 -0.21 20.09
CA PHE A 87 9.15 0.25 21.39
C PHE A 87 9.81 -0.50 22.56
N LYS A 88 10.02 -1.82 22.43
CA LYS A 88 10.74 -2.60 23.47
C LYS A 88 12.19 -2.14 23.66
N VAL A 89 12.88 -1.79 22.57
CA VAL A 89 14.30 -1.41 22.60
C VAL A 89 14.54 0.10 22.61
N ARG A 90 13.50 0.91 22.85
CA ARG A 90 13.59 2.39 22.76
C ARG A 90 14.65 3.03 23.65
N HIS A 91 14.94 2.43 24.81
CA HIS A 91 15.97 2.87 25.78
C HIS A 91 17.29 2.11 25.64
N ALA A 92 17.41 1.17 24.69
CA ALA A 92 18.64 0.43 24.44
C ALA A 92 19.69 1.32 23.73
N SER A 93 20.89 0.77 23.51
CA SER A 93 21.93 1.46 22.74
C SER A 93 21.47 1.77 21.31
N ALA A 94 22.05 2.81 20.71
CA ALA A 94 21.80 3.18 19.32
C ALA A 94 22.01 2.00 18.35
N LEU A 95 23.05 1.20 18.58
CA LEU A 95 23.34 0.02 17.77
C LEU A 95 22.16 -0.96 17.75
N ILE A 96 21.59 -1.28 18.92
CA ILE A 96 20.45 -2.19 19.06
C ILE A 96 19.19 -1.60 18.43
N PHE A 97 18.93 -0.31 18.65
CA PHE A 97 17.75 0.35 18.08
C PHE A 97 17.80 0.34 16.54
N ASN A 98 18.94 0.70 15.96
CA ASN A 98 19.12 0.74 14.51
C ASN A 98 18.99 -0.64 13.86
N SER A 99 19.55 -1.70 14.46
CA SER A 99 19.42 -3.07 13.93
C SER A 99 17.99 -3.63 14.02
N THR A 100 17.18 -3.13 14.97
CA THR A 100 15.80 -3.57 15.18
C THR A 100 14.80 -2.98 14.15
N LYS A 101 15.20 -1.97 13.37
CA LYS A 101 14.33 -1.31 12.37
C LYS A 101 13.89 -2.20 11.22
N SER A 102 14.55 -3.34 10.99
CA SER A 102 14.33 -4.21 9.82
C SER A 102 12.87 -4.59 9.58
N TRP A 103 12.11 -4.86 10.64
CA TRP A 103 10.68 -5.19 10.53
C TRP A 103 9.83 -4.03 10.04
N ALA A 104 10.06 -2.83 10.60
CA ALA A 104 9.37 -1.62 10.16
C ALA A 104 9.80 -1.22 8.75
N VAL A 105 11.09 -1.39 8.39
CA VAL A 105 11.58 -1.20 7.03
C VAL A 105 10.86 -2.14 6.06
N ALA A 106 10.79 -3.44 6.36
CA ALA A 106 10.10 -4.41 5.52
C ALA A 106 8.61 -4.06 5.31
N GLY A 107 7.91 -3.66 6.39
CA GLY A 107 6.51 -3.22 6.30
C GLY A 107 6.35 -1.97 5.44
N LEU A 108 7.17 -0.94 5.65
CA LEU A 108 7.10 0.30 4.88
C LEU A 108 7.46 0.09 3.40
N THR A 109 8.46 -0.75 3.11
CA THR A 109 8.82 -1.11 1.74
C THR A 109 7.70 -1.90 1.05
N LEU A 110 7.09 -2.87 1.75
CA LEU A 110 5.97 -3.61 1.19
C LEU A 110 4.77 -2.70 0.92
N GLY A 111 4.46 -1.77 1.83
CA GLY A 111 3.42 -0.78 1.61
C GLY A 111 3.72 0.09 0.39
N PHE A 112 4.93 0.65 0.30
CA PHE A 112 5.36 1.39 -0.90
C PHE A 112 5.10 0.59 -2.18
N LEU A 113 5.53 -0.68 -2.24
CA LEU A 113 5.33 -1.53 -3.42
C LEU A 113 3.85 -1.83 -3.67
N THR A 114 3.06 -2.04 -2.62
CA THR A 114 1.61 -2.25 -2.73
C THR A 114 0.95 -1.08 -3.45
N TRP A 115 1.15 0.15 -2.97
CA TRP A 115 0.52 1.33 -3.58
C TRP A 115 1.15 1.77 -4.90
N GLN A 116 2.48 1.75 -5.01
CA GLN A 116 3.16 2.19 -6.22
C GLN A 116 3.00 1.15 -7.34
N VAL A 117 3.33 -0.12 -7.11
CA VAL A 117 3.31 -1.12 -8.19
C VAL A 117 1.88 -1.52 -8.53
N THR A 118 1.06 -1.85 -7.53
CA THR A 118 -0.29 -2.37 -7.79
C THR A 118 -1.22 -1.30 -8.34
N PHE A 119 -1.25 -0.11 -7.72
CA PHE A 119 -2.20 0.94 -8.10
C PHE A 119 -1.66 1.90 -9.16
N MET A 120 -0.38 2.31 -9.11
CA MET A 120 0.15 3.23 -10.14
C MET A 120 0.64 2.50 -11.38
N SER A 121 1.48 1.48 -11.23
CA SER A 121 2.08 0.81 -12.40
C SER A 121 1.12 -0.19 -13.06
N ILE A 122 0.48 -1.07 -12.28
CA ILE A 122 -0.43 -2.09 -12.84
C ILE A 122 -1.79 -1.45 -13.13
N ALA A 123 -2.49 -0.93 -12.12
CA ALA A 123 -3.83 -0.39 -12.34
C ALA A 123 -3.81 0.92 -13.17
N GLY A 124 -2.92 1.85 -12.82
CA GLY A 124 -2.72 3.12 -13.52
C GLY A 124 -2.31 2.95 -14.98
N GLU A 125 -1.12 2.38 -15.21
CA GLU A 125 -0.52 2.34 -16.55
C GLU A 125 -0.86 1.09 -17.37
N TRP A 126 -0.79 -0.12 -16.77
CA TRP A 126 -1.08 -1.34 -17.53
C TRP A 126 -2.56 -1.42 -17.92
N PHE A 127 -3.47 -1.20 -16.97
CA PHE A 127 -4.92 -1.20 -17.18
C PHE A 127 -5.50 0.17 -17.55
N GLY A 128 -4.67 1.22 -17.62
CA GLY A 128 -5.09 2.53 -18.16
C GLY A 128 -6.11 3.28 -17.30
N ILE A 129 -6.09 3.15 -15.96
CA ILE A 129 -6.98 3.92 -15.07
C ILE A 129 -6.88 5.43 -15.34
N TRP A 130 -5.72 5.95 -15.75
CA TRP A 130 -5.57 7.39 -16.04
C TRP A 130 -6.41 7.84 -17.24
N MET A 131 -6.76 6.92 -18.16
CA MET A 131 -7.66 7.17 -19.29
C MET A 131 -9.14 7.13 -18.87
N SER A 132 -9.47 6.43 -17.78
CA SER A 132 -10.84 6.22 -17.33
C SER A 132 -11.43 7.46 -16.66
N SER A 133 -12.60 7.88 -17.15
CA SER A 133 -13.31 9.04 -16.60
C SER A 133 -13.76 8.81 -15.15
N SER A 134 -14.09 7.56 -14.82
CA SER A 134 -14.65 7.19 -13.52
C SER A 134 -13.61 6.68 -12.51
N LEU A 135 -12.46 6.14 -12.96
CA LEU A 135 -11.45 5.54 -12.08
C LEU A 135 -10.22 6.43 -11.86
N ARG A 136 -9.91 7.38 -12.75
CA ARG A 136 -8.70 8.23 -12.65
C ARG A 136 -8.54 8.97 -11.33
N GLY A 137 -9.64 9.25 -10.63
CA GLY A 137 -9.63 9.90 -9.32
C GLY A 137 -8.86 9.12 -8.24
N ALA A 138 -8.69 7.81 -8.40
CA ALA A 138 -7.97 6.96 -7.46
C ALA A 138 -6.43 7.14 -7.50
N LEU A 139 -5.88 7.69 -8.58
CA LEU A 139 -4.42 7.80 -8.77
C LEU A 139 -3.77 8.84 -7.83
N ILE A 140 -4.47 9.94 -7.54
CA ILE A 140 -3.94 10.99 -6.64
C ILE A 140 -3.81 10.46 -5.20
N PRO A 141 -4.84 9.84 -4.60
CA PRO A 141 -4.69 9.18 -3.30
C PRO A 141 -3.59 8.12 -3.30
N ALA A 142 -3.52 7.26 -4.33
CA ALA A 142 -2.46 6.25 -4.43
C ALA A 142 -1.06 6.88 -4.42
N PHE A 143 -0.87 7.99 -5.14
CA PHE A 143 0.36 8.77 -5.13
C PHE A 143 0.72 9.29 -3.74
N HIS A 144 -0.22 9.95 -3.06
CA HIS A 144 0.01 10.44 -1.70
C HIS A 144 0.41 9.33 -0.74
N ILE A 145 -0.21 8.16 -0.86
CA ILE A 145 0.06 7.02 0.03
C ILE A 145 1.48 6.50 -0.21
N PHE A 146 1.85 6.13 -1.44
CA PHE A 146 3.18 5.54 -1.67
C PHE A 146 4.31 6.54 -1.37
N ILE A 147 4.12 7.84 -1.64
CA ILE A 147 5.11 8.87 -1.26
C ILE A 147 5.22 8.98 0.24
N THR A 148 4.12 8.94 0.99
CA THR A 148 4.15 8.95 2.46
C THR A 148 4.93 7.74 3.00
N PHE A 149 4.74 6.56 2.42
CA PHE A 149 5.56 5.38 2.74
C PHE A 149 7.05 5.61 2.50
N LEU A 150 7.41 6.15 1.33
CA LEU A 150 8.80 6.41 0.98
C LEU A 150 9.45 7.44 1.91
N VAL A 151 8.76 8.55 2.19
CA VAL A 151 9.25 9.60 3.10
C VAL A 151 9.43 9.05 4.51
N LEU A 152 8.48 8.27 5.02
CA LEU A 152 8.61 7.65 6.33
C LEU A 152 9.74 6.62 6.36
N LEU A 153 9.93 5.85 5.30
CA LEU A 153 11.04 4.92 5.19
C LEU A 153 12.38 5.67 5.30
N ILE A 154 12.55 6.77 4.56
CA ILE A 154 13.73 7.64 4.63
C ILE A 154 13.91 8.17 6.07
N TYR A 155 12.85 8.70 6.69
CA TYR A 155 12.91 9.20 8.07
C TYR A 155 13.31 8.11 9.08
N LEU A 156 12.79 6.89 8.92
CA LEU A 156 13.07 5.76 9.81
C LEU A 156 14.53 5.31 9.72
N ILE A 157 15.09 5.22 8.51
CA ILE A 157 16.44 4.67 8.29
C ILE A 157 17.56 5.63 8.71
N ILE A 158 17.28 6.94 8.84
CA ILE A 158 18.25 7.89 9.42
C ILE A 158 18.71 7.33 10.77
N LYS A 159 20.04 7.20 10.91
CA LYS A 159 20.65 6.56 12.09
C LYS A 159 20.30 7.36 13.35
N ASP A 160 19.93 6.63 14.39
CA ASP A 160 19.83 7.21 15.73
C ASP A 160 21.20 7.13 16.40
N GLU A 161 21.59 8.19 17.11
CA GLU A 161 22.75 8.24 18.01
C GLU A 161 22.37 7.89 19.46
#